data_AF-A0A520GUK9-F1
#
_entry.id   AF-A0A520GUK9-F1
#
_cell.length_a   1.000
_cell.length_b   1.000
_cell.length_c   1.000
_cell.angle_alpha   90.00
_cell.angle_beta   90.00
_cell.angle_gamma   90.00
#
_symmetry.space_group_name_H-M   'P 1'
#
loop_
_entity.id
_entity.type
_entity.pdbx_description
1 polymer ?
#
loop_
_entity_poly.entity_id
_entity_poly.type
_entity_poly.pdbx_seq_one_letter_code
_entity_poly.pdbx_strand_id
1 'polypeptide(L)'
;ESAVPANLRGADGQWFALSMRARVLYADKALKLGAFRYEDLADPKWKGKVCIRAGQHPYNTALVAALIAHDGEAKAEQWLRGIKANLARKATGGDRDVARDILGGICDVGLANSYYVGQMKASKEGTDARRWGDAIQVLRPSFAQGGGTHVNVSGAAVAKNAPQRANAVRLLEFLVSAPAQELYAQANHEYPVRRGVALDPIIGQAIGELKVDALPLAEIAKHRKQASVLVDKVGFDR
;
A
#
# COMPACT_ATOMS: atom_id res chain seq x y z
N GLU A 1 -17.89 -16.72 3.00
CA GLU A 1 -17.60 -15.90 1.80
C GLU A 1 -18.10 -14.46 1.86
N SER A 2 -19.33 -14.19 2.32
CA SER A 2 -19.91 -12.83 2.39
C SER A 2 -19.12 -11.83 3.25
N ALA A 3 -18.26 -12.31 4.15
CA ALA A 3 -17.37 -11.48 4.96
C ALA A 3 -16.25 -10.80 4.15
N VAL A 4 -15.91 -11.31 2.97
CA VAL A 4 -14.85 -10.78 2.10
C VAL A 4 -15.47 -10.21 0.82
N PRO A 5 -15.27 -8.91 0.51
CA PRO A 5 -15.75 -8.29 -0.71
C PRO A 5 -15.33 -9.05 -1.99
N ALA A 6 -16.19 -9.06 -3.01
CA ALA A 6 -15.96 -9.84 -4.23
C ALA A 6 -14.66 -9.48 -4.97
N ASN A 7 -14.28 -8.20 -4.99
CA ASN A 7 -13.03 -7.72 -5.59
C ASN A 7 -11.77 -8.11 -4.80
N LEU A 8 -11.91 -8.68 -3.59
CA LEU A 8 -10.83 -9.08 -2.69
C LEU A 8 -10.77 -10.61 -2.48
N ARG A 9 -11.38 -11.39 -3.37
CA ARG A 9 -11.32 -12.86 -3.35
C ARG A 9 -11.32 -13.43 -4.77
N GLY A 10 -10.89 -14.68 -4.91
CA GLY A 10 -11.00 -15.42 -6.16
C GLY A 10 -12.48 -15.67 -6.52
N ALA A 11 -12.80 -15.60 -7.82
CA ALA A 11 -14.16 -15.83 -8.32
C ALA A 11 -14.66 -17.25 -8.04
N ASP A 12 -13.74 -18.20 -7.92
CA ASP A 12 -13.94 -19.64 -7.70
C ASP A 12 -13.55 -20.09 -6.27
N GLY A 13 -13.36 -19.12 -5.36
CA GLY A 13 -13.01 -19.41 -3.96
C GLY A 13 -11.60 -19.97 -3.77
N GLN A 14 -10.70 -19.86 -4.76
CA GLN A 14 -9.33 -20.38 -4.63
C GLN A 14 -8.46 -19.60 -3.64
N TRP A 15 -8.79 -18.33 -3.39
CA TRP A 15 -8.07 -17.49 -2.42
C TRP A 15 -8.97 -16.40 -1.85
N PHE A 16 -8.65 -15.93 -0.65
CA PHE A 16 -9.37 -14.88 0.06
C PHE A 16 -8.40 -13.88 0.68
N ALA A 17 -8.71 -12.58 0.59
CA ALA A 17 -8.04 -11.57 1.39
C ALA A 17 -8.42 -11.70 2.87
N LEU A 18 -7.45 -11.47 3.75
CA LEU A 18 -7.59 -11.49 5.20
C LEU A 18 -7.39 -10.08 5.81
N SER A 19 -6.57 -9.25 5.18
CA SER A 19 -6.40 -7.84 5.55
C SER A 19 -6.04 -7.01 4.32
N MET A 20 -6.30 -5.71 4.36
CA MET A 20 -5.95 -4.74 3.32
C MET A 20 -4.82 -3.82 3.78
N ARG A 21 -3.95 -3.47 2.83
CA ARG A 21 -2.73 -2.70 3.03
C ARG A 21 -2.69 -1.62 1.96
N ALA A 22 -3.04 -0.40 2.33
CA ALA A 22 -3.04 0.72 1.40
C ALA A 22 -1.62 1.22 1.17
N ARG A 23 -1.24 1.40 -0.10
CA ARG A 23 0.00 2.10 -0.44
C ARG A 23 -0.30 3.59 -0.54
N VAL A 24 0.09 4.33 0.47
CA VAL A 24 -0.28 5.73 0.71
C VAL A 24 0.92 6.66 0.46
N LEU A 25 0.66 7.97 0.48
CA LEU A 25 1.71 8.98 0.43
C LEU A 25 2.02 9.45 1.85
N TYR A 26 3.27 9.28 2.28
CA TYR A 26 3.81 10.00 3.43
C TYR A 26 4.26 11.36 2.94
N ALA A 27 3.95 12.40 3.71
CA ALA A 27 4.39 13.76 3.43
C ALA A 27 4.88 14.41 4.72
N ASP A 28 5.84 15.33 4.60
CA ASP A 28 6.21 16.19 5.71
C ASP A 28 4.96 16.88 6.29
N LYS A 29 4.80 16.86 7.61
CA LYS A 29 3.59 17.36 8.29
C LYS A 29 3.36 18.87 8.13
N ALA A 30 4.38 19.64 7.79
CA ALA A 30 4.28 21.08 7.59
C ALA A 30 3.69 21.43 6.20
N LEU A 31 3.79 20.51 5.23
CA LEU A 31 3.26 20.73 3.89
C LEU A 31 1.74 20.90 3.92
N LYS A 32 1.23 21.77 3.06
CA LYS A 32 -0.20 21.95 2.84
C LYS A 32 -0.58 21.28 1.53
N LEU A 33 -1.04 20.04 1.63
CA LEU A 33 -1.44 19.23 0.49
C LEU A 33 -2.95 18.99 0.53
N GLY A 34 -3.59 19.13 -0.62
CA GLY A 34 -4.99 18.75 -0.83
C GLY A 34 -5.11 17.29 -1.25
N ALA A 35 -6.11 16.99 -2.07
CA ALA A 35 -6.21 15.68 -2.73
C ALA A 35 -4.93 15.41 -3.56
N PHE A 36 -4.54 14.13 -3.62
CA PHE A 36 -3.34 13.70 -4.33
C PHE A 36 -3.68 12.49 -5.19
N ARG A 37 -3.17 12.43 -6.42
CA ARG A 37 -3.26 11.27 -7.28
C ARG A 37 -1.90 10.60 -7.39
N TYR A 38 -1.85 9.28 -7.60
CA TYR A 38 -0.56 8.60 -7.75
C TYR A 38 0.29 9.23 -8.86
N GLU A 39 -0.36 9.63 -9.95
CA GLU A 39 0.21 10.26 -11.14
C GLU A 39 0.87 11.61 -10.83
N ASP A 40 0.38 12.34 -9.82
CA ASP A 40 0.93 13.65 -9.42
C ASP A 40 2.36 13.54 -8.87
N LEU A 41 2.80 12.36 -8.44
CA LEU A 41 4.15 12.14 -7.93
C LEU A 41 5.23 12.20 -9.03
N ALA A 42 4.83 12.08 -10.30
CA ALA A 42 5.70 12.24 -11.46
C ALA A 42 5.85 13.71 -11.91
N ASP A 43 5.12 14.65 -11.30
CA ASP A 43 5.21 16.07 -11.61
C ASP A 43 6.61 16.63 -11.30
N PRO A 44 7.27 17.36 -12.22
CA PRO A 44 8.60 17.95 -11.99
C PRO A 44 8.72 18.85 -10.76
N LYS A 45 7.61 19.37 -10.20
CA LYS A 45 7.64 20.13 -8.93
C LYS A 45 8.19 19.31 -7.76
N TRP A 46 8.14 17.98 -7.86
CA TRP A 46 8.69 17.05 -6.86
C TRP A 46 10.16 16.67 -7.12
N LYS A 47 10.84 17.35 -8.04
CA LYS A 47 12.23 17.02 -8.37
C LYS A 47 13.14 17.10 -7.13
N GLY A 48 13.81 15.99 -6.82
CA GLY A 48 14.69 15.87 -5.65
C GLY A 48 13.95 15.82 -4.31
N LYS A 49 12.65 15.54 -4.30
CA LYS A 49 11.79 15.60 -3.11
C LYS A 49 11.07 14.29 -2.81
N VAL A 50 11.30 13.24 -3.59
CA VAL A 50 10.60 11.94 -3.44
C VAL A 50 11.53 10.90 -2.82
N CYS A 51 11.06 10.22 -1.77
CA CYS A 51 11.65 8.99 -1.27
C CYS A 51 10.77 7.79 -1.60
N ILE A 52 11.41 6.71 -1.99
CA ILE A 52 10.75 5.42 -2.17
C ILE A 52 11.77 4.31 -1.98
N ARG A 53 11.29 3.11 -1.63
CA ARG A 53 12.12 1.90 -1.67
C ARG A 53 12.27 1.37 -3.10
N ALA A 54 13.15 0.38 -3.26
CA ALA A 54 13.41 -0.28 -4.55
C ALA A 54 12.11 -0.57 -5.32
N GLY A 55 12.06 -0.18 -6.59
CA GLY A 55 10.93 -0.34 -7.49
C GLY A 55 10.55 -1.81 -7.68
N GLN A 56 11.53 -2.73 -7.63
CA GLN A 56 11.30 -4.17 -7.74
C GLN A 56 10.63 -4.79 -6.52
N HIS A 57 10.50 -4.06 -5.41
CA HIS A 57 9.82 -4.58 -4.24
C HIS A 57 8.34 -4.92 -4.56
N PRO A 58 7.78 -6.05 -4.09
CA PRO A 58 6.41 -6.48 -4.41
C PRO A 58 5.30 -5.45 -4.15
N TYR A 59 5.52 -4.50 -3.24
CA TYR A 59 4.58 -3.39 -2.99
C TYR A 59 4.57 -2.38 -4.14
N ASN A 60 5.73 -2.07 -4.69
CA ASN A 60 5.86 -1.13 -5.81
C ASN A 60 5.44 -1.77 -7.13
N THR A 61 5.86 -3.02 -7.39
CA THR A 61 5.43 -3.71 -8.62
C THR A 61 3.93 -3.97 -8.66
N ALA A 62 3.26 -4.16 -7.51
CA ALA A 62 1.80 -4.21 -7.44
C ALA A 62 1.13 -2.87 -7.76
N LEU A 63 1.66 -1.76 -7.25
CA LEU A 63 1.16 -0.41 -7.59
C LEU A 63 1.37 -0.09 -9.07
N VAL A 64 2.54 -0.39 -9.62
CA VAL A 64 2.84 -0.20 -11.05
C VAL A 64 1.93 -1.08 -11.91
N ALA A 65 1.68 -2.32 -11.50
CA ALA A 65 0.75 -3.21 -12.21
C ALA A 65 -0.68 -2.64 -12.23
N ALA A 66 -1.12 -2.00 -11.14
CA ALA A 66 -2.40 -1.30 -11.10
C ALA A 66 -2.41 -0.07 -12.02
N LEU A 67 -1.32 0.71 -12.09
CA LEU A 67 -1.19 1.80 -13.07
C LEU A 67 -1.26 1.29 -14.51
N ILE A 68 -0.63 0.15 -14.82
CA ILE A 68 -0.74 -0.46 -16.15
C ILE A 68 -2.19 -0.83 -16.46
N ALA A 69 -2.91 -1.40 -15.49
CA ALA A 69 -4.30 -1.80 -15.69
C ALA A 69 -5.24 -0.59 -15.91
N HIS A 70 -5.00 0.54 -15.22
CA HIS A 70 -5.80 1.76 -15.37
C HIS A 70 -5.44 2.59 -16.60
N ASP A 71 -4.14 2.76 -16.87
CA ASP A 71 -3.62 3.77 -17.79
C ASP A 71 -2.82 3.19 -18.97
N GLY A 72 -2.52 1.90 -18.95
CA GLY A 72 -1.71 1.23 -19.95
C GLY A 72 -0.20 1.36 -19.72
N GLU A 73 0.57 0.51 -20.41
CA GLU A 73 2.01 0.39 -20.25
C GLU A 73 2.77 1.70 -20.49
N ALA A 74 2.43 2.43 -21.55
CA ALA A 74 3.14 3.65 -21.95
C ALA A 74 3.06 4.76 -20.88
N LYS A 75 1.89 4.96 -20.29
CA LYS A 75 1.69 5.93 -19.21
C LYS A 75 2.36 5.48 -17.91
N ALA A 76 2.30 4.19 -17.58
CA ALA A 76 3.00 3.64 -16.42
C ALA A 76 4.54 3.80 -16.55
N GLU A 77 5.10 3.61 -17.75
CA GLU A 77 6.52 3.87 -18.02
C GLU A 77 6.86 5.36 -17.85
N GLN A 78 6.04 6.26 -18.41
CA GLN A 78 6.24 7.70 -18.25
C GLN A 78 6.22 8.11 -16.76
N TRP A 79 5.27 7.59 -16.00
CA TRP A 79 5.16 7.82 -14.56
C TRP A 79 6.40 7.33 -13.81
N LEU A 80 6.86 6.11 -14.10
CA LEU A 80 8.08 5.55 -13.50
C LEU A 80 9.32 6.41 -13.78
N ARG A 81 9.47 6.91 -15.02
CA ARG A 81 10.57 7.82 -15.39
C ARG A 81 10.46 9.15 -14.65
N GLY A 82 9.26 9.71 -14.52
CA GLY A 82 9.01 10.94 -13.76
C GLY A 82 9.36 10.79 -12.28
N ILE A 83 8.90 9.71 -11.63
CA ILE A 83 9.27 9.44 -10.24
C ILE A 83 10.78 9.25 -10.10
N LYS A 84 11.41 8.48 -10.99
CA LYS A 84 12.88 8.30 -10.96
C LYS A 84 13.59 9.65 -11.01
N ALA A 85 13.17 10.55 -11.89
CA ALA A 85 13.73 11.90 -12.00
C ALA A 85 13.46 12.77 -10.76
N ASN A 86 12.42 12.42 -9.98
CA ASN A 86 12.03 13.12 -8.77
C ASN A 86 12.65 12.59 -7.48
N LEU A 87 13.38 11.47 -7.53
CA LEU A 87 13.98 10.88 -6.35
C LEU A 87 15.03 11.82 -5.73
N ALA A 88 14.92 12.03 -4.42
CA ALA A 88 15.92 12.74 -3.64
C ALA A 88 17.20 11.91 -3.39
N ARG A 89 17.04 10.59 -3.42
CA ARG A 89 18.09 9.58 -3.24
C ARG A 89 17.71 8.30 -3.96
N LYS A 90 18.67 7.39 -4.15
CA LYS A 90 18.45 6.08 -4.76
C LYS A 90 17.22 5.36 -4.15
N ALA A 91 16.43 4.70 -4.99
CA ALA A 91 15.33 3.85 -4.55
C ALA A 91 15.88 2.61 -3.80
N THR A 92 15.85 2.66 -2.46
CA THR A 92 16.45 1.63 -1.59
C THR A 92 15.80 1.64 -0.21
N GLY A 93 16.17 0.68 0.63
CA GLY A 93 15.69 0.57 2.01
C GLY A 93 14.27 0.01 2.12
N GLY A 94 13.61 0.36 3.23
CA GLY A 94 12.24 -0.03 3.57
C GLY A 94 11.26 1.14 3.55
N ASP A 95 9.97 0.83 3.73
CA ASP A 95 8.90 1.84 3.75
C ASP A 95 9.02 2.81 4.96
N ARG A 96 9.57 2.38 6.11
CA ARG A 96 9.81 3.26 7.27
C ARG A 96 10.93 4.27 7.02
N ASP A 97 11.87 3.93 6.14
CA ASP A 97 12.96 4.82 5.77
C ASP A 97 12.43 6.07 5.04
N VAL A 98 11.26 5.99 4.39
CA VAL A 98 10.59 7.17 3.84
C VAL A 98 10.27 8.18 4.95
N ALA A 99 9.68 7.73 6.06
CA ALA A 99 9.35 8.62 7.18
C ALA A 99 10.60 9.15 7.90
N ARG A 100 11.63 8.29 8.05
CA ARG A 100 12.95 8.70 8.54
C ARG A 100 13.55 9.80 7.69
N ASP A 101 13.53 9.63 6.37
CA ASP A 101 14.18 10.55 5.42
C ASP A 101 13.38 11.85 5.28
N ILE A 102 12.05 11.81 5.45
CA ILE A 102 11.22 13.01 5.59
C ILE A 102 11.61 13.79 6.86
N LEU A 103 11.71 13.13 8.02
CA LEU A 103 12.19 13.78 9.24
C LEU A 103 13.60 14.37 9.07
N GLY A 104 14.46 13.68 8.33
CA GLY A 104 15.83 14.12 8.04
C GLY A 104 15.93 15.24 7.01
N GLY A 105 14.83 15.70 6.42
CA GLY A 105 14.82 16.73 5.38
C GLY A 105 15.44 16.31 4.04
N ILE A 106 15.58 15.00 3.80
CA ILE A 106 16.12 14.46 2.54
C ILE A 106 15.05 14.55 1.44
N CYS A 107 13.79 14.30 1.79
CA CYS A 107 12.66 14.32 0.87
C CYS A 107 11.42 14.86 1.56
N ASP A 108 10.50 15.41 0.77
CA ASP A 108 9.27 16.01 1.27
C ASP A 108 8.12 14.99 1.30
N VAL A 109 8.15 14.03 0.38
CA VAL A 109 7.07 13.06 0.18
C VAL A 109 7.62 11.67 -0.22
N GLY A 110 6.81 10.62 -0.06
CA GLY A 110 7.17 9.29 -0.53
C GLY A 110 6.07 8.24 -0.39
N LEU A 111 6.17 7.16 -1.18
CA LEU A 111 5.19 6.08 -1.18
C LEU A 111 5.58 4.96 -0.20
N ALA A 112 4.64 4.61 0.68
CA ALA A 112 4.82 3.58 1.70
C ALA A 112 3.48 2.98 2.12
N ASN A 113 3.49 1.80 2.75
CA ASN A 113 2.27 1.15 3.21
C ASN A 113 1.76 1.74 4.53
N SER A 114 0.45 1.95 4.61
CA SER A 114 -0.27 2.58 5.72
C SER A 114 0.04 2.00 7.11
N TYR A 115 0.13 0.68 7.24
CA TYR A 115 0.28 0.02 8.54
C TYR A 115 1.61 0.35 9.23
N TYR A 116 2.65 0.74 8.48
CA TYR A 116 3.89 1.20 9.10
C TYR A 116 3.71 2.53 9.82
N VAL A 117 2.76 3.38 9.41
CA VAL A 117 2.37 4.59 10.15
C VAL A 117 1.86 4.21 11.53
N GLY A 118 0.94 3.23 11.60
CA GLY A 118 0.42 2.70 12.85
C GLY A 118 1.54 2.20 13.76
N GLN A 119 2.41 1.33 13.23
CA GLN A 119 3.56 0.81 13.98
C GLN A 119 4.49 1.92 14.51
N MET A 120 4.80 2.92 13.68
CA MET A 120 5.68 4.03 14.06
C MET A 120 5.02 4.94 15.10
N LYS A 121 3.76 5.34 14.91
CA LYS A 121 3.05 6.20 15.86
C LYS A 121 2.70 5.49 17.18
N ALA A 122 2.50 4.17 17.16
CA ALA A 122 2.30 3.33 18.34
C ALA A 122 3.60 3.02 19.09
N SER A 123 4.76 3.30 18.49
CA SER A 123 6.05 3.06 19.14
C SER A 123 6.22 3.95 20.38
N LYS A 124 6.97 3.43 21.37
CA LYS A 124 7.23 4.13 22.63
C LYS A 124 7.81 5.52 22.38
N GLU A 125 7.37 6.50 23.17
CA GLU A 125 7.91 7.86 23.16
C GLU A 125 9.42 7.87 23.42
N GLY A 126 10.12 8.78 22.72
CA GLY A 126 11.58 8.86 22.73
C GLY A 126 12.30 7.91 21.76
N THR A 127 11.61 6.93 21.16
CA THR A 127 12.21 6.09 20.11
C THR A 127 12.26 6.80 18.75
N ASP A 128 13.23 6.44 17.91
CA ASP A 128 13.33 6.97 16.56
C ASP A 128 12.10 6.63 15.71
N ALA A 129 11.53 5.42 15.87
CA ALA A 129 10.30 5.04 15.18
C ALA A 129 9.13 5.99 15.50
N ARG A 130 8.96 6.37 16.78
CA ARG A 130 7.95 7.36 17.17
C ARG A 130 8.23 8.73 16.54
N ARG A 131 9.49 9.18 16.56
CA ARG A 131 9.90 10.44 15.93
C ARG A 131 9.60 10.47 14.43
N TRP A 132 9.84 9.36 13.71
CA TRP A 132 9.51 9.23 12.28
C TRP A 132 8.00 9.30 12.06
N GLY A 133 7.21 8.60 12.88
CA GLY A 133 5.75 8.64 12.83
C GLY A 133 5.19 10.05 13.08
N ASP A 134 5.77 10.81 14.00
CA ASP A 134 5.34 12.17 14.38
C ASP A 134 5.80 13.26 13.39
N ALA A 135 6.70 12.92 12.47
CA ALA A 135 7.20 13.83 11.44
C ALA A 135 6.28 13.92 10.20
N ILE A 136 5.44 12.90 9.99
CA ILE A 136 4.67 12.74 8.76
C ILE A 136 3.17 12.97 8.96
N GLN A 137 2.55 13.53 7.93
CA GLN A 137 1.14 13.37 7.64
C GLN A 137 0.95 12.31 6.54
N VAL A 138 -0.28 11.81 6.39
CA VAL A 138 -0.59 10.74 5.42
C VAL A 138 -1.71 11.18 4.51
N LEU A 139 -1.49 11.09 3.21
CA LEU A 139 -2.52 11.26 2.20
C LEU A 139 -2.88 9.89 1.63
N ARG A 140 -4.15 9.73 1.24
CA ARG A 140 -4.68 8.55 0.55
C ARG A 140 -4.74 8.87 -0.96
N PRO A 141 -3.71 8.56 -1.76
CA PRO A 141 -3.77 8.90 -3.16
C PRO A 141 -4.85 8.08 -3.85
N SER A 142 -5.43 8.62 -4.91
CA SER A 142 -6.31 7.89 -5.81
C SER A 142 -5.65 7.71 -7.18
N PHE A 143 -6.11 6.74 -7.95
CA PHE A 143 -5.84 6.75 -9.39
C PHE A 143 -6.61 7.88 -10.08
N ALA A 144 -6.13 8.32 -11.24
CA ALA A 144 -6.87 9.21 -12.11
C ALA A 144 -8.23 8.60 -12.54
N GLN A 145 -9.09 9.43 -13.14
CA GLN A 145 -10.37 8.98 -13.70
C GLN A 145 -11.35 8.35 -12.68
N GLY A 146 -11.20 8.69 -11.39
CA GLY A 146 -12.15 8.32 -10.34
C GLY A 146 -11.84 7.02 -9.59
N GLY A 147 -10.70 6.37 -9.89
CA GLY A 147 -10.22 5.21 -9.15
C GLY A 147 -10.00 5.49 -7.66
N GLY A 148 -9.86 4.43 -6.88
CA GLY A 148 -9.64 4.54 -5.42
C GLY A 148 -8.16 4.51 -5.06
N THR A 149 -7.89 4.40 -3.76
CA THR A 149 -6.54 4.14 -3.23
C THR A 149 -6.14 2.70 -3.54
N HIS A 150 -4.91 2.53 -4.03
CA HIS A 150 -4.33 1.22 -4.26
C HIS A 150 -4.21 0.47 -2.94
N VAL A 151 -4.87 -0.68 -2.87
CA VAL A 151 -4.71 -1.64 -1.80
C VAL A 151 -4.08 -2.91 -2.34
N ASN A 152 -3.19 -3.47 -1.55
CA ASN A 152 -2.81 -4.87 -1.66
C ASN A 152 -3.33 -5.61 -0.41
N VAL A 153 -3.17 -6.92 -0.36
CA VAL A 153 -3.75 -7.73 0.72
C VAL A 153 -2.72 -8.67 1.36
N SER A 154 -2.98 -9.04 2.61
CA SER A 154 -2.61 -10.38 3.05
C SER A 154 -3.73 -11.32 2.61
N GLY A 155 -3.37 -12.48 2.07
CA GLY A 155 -4.35 -13.42 1.55
C GLY A 155 -3.92 -14.84 1.81
N ALA A 156 -4.89 -15.74 1.77
CA ALA A 156 -4.66 -17.16 1.99
C ALA A 156 -5.53 -18.01 1.07
N ALA A 157 -5.04 -19.22 0.83
CA ALA A 157 -5.65 -20.25 0.00
C ALA A 157 -5.49 -21.60 0.69
N VAL A 158 -6.43 -22.51 0.49
CA VAL A 158 -6.27 -23.90 0.94
C VAL A 158 -5.40 -24.64 -0.06
N ALA A 159 -4.31 -25.25 0.40
CA ALA A 159 -3.43 -26.04 -0.46
C ALA A 159 -4.21 -27.19 -1.14
N LYS A 160 -3.89 -27.46 -2.41
CA LYS A 160 -4.59 -28.45 -3.25
C LYS A 160 -4.73 -29.83 -2.57
N ASN A 161 -3.68 -30.27 -1.87
CA ASN A 161 -3.61 -31.57 -1.20
C ASN A 161 -3.61 -31.44 0.33
N ALA A 162 -4.31 -30.45 0.89
CA ALA A 162 -4.33 -30.22 2.35
C ALA A 162 -4.87 -31.46 3.09
N PRO A 163 -4.06 -32.13 3.94
CA PRO A 163 -4.49 -33.37 4.62
C PRO A 163 -5.58 -33.13 5.66
N GLN A 164 -5.74 -31.87 6.10
CA GLN A 164 -6.75 -31.42 7.05
C GLN A 164 -7.61 -30.32 6.44
N ARG A 165 -8.15 -30.55 5.23
CA ARG A 165 -8.89 -29.55 4.46
C ARG A 165 -10.01 -28.87 5.26
N ALA A 166 -10.79 -29.64 6.02
CA ALA A 166 -11.87 -29.10 6.83
C ALA A 166 -11.37 -28.10 7.89
N ASN A 167 -10.26 -28.40 8.56
CA ASN A 167 -9.67 -27.51 9.57
C ASN A 167 -9.03 -26.27 8.92
N ALA A 168 -8.43 -26.41 7.73
CA ALA A 168 -7.91 -25.28 6.97
C ALA A 168 -9.03 -24.28 6.59
N VAL A 169 -10.20 -24.78 6.17
CA VAL A 169 -11.37 -23.95 5.90
C VAL A 169 -11.86 -23.24 7.16
N ARG A 170 -12.01 -23.96 8.29
CA ARG A 170 -12.39 -23.37 9.58
C ARG A 170 -11.44 -22.27 10.04
N LEU A 171 -10.13 -22.45 9.82
CA LEU A 171 -9.14 -21.43 10.11
C LEU A 171 -9.36 -20.18 9.25
N LEU A 172 -9.59 -20.32 7.94
CA LEU A 172 -9.88 -19.19 7.06
C LEU A 172 -11.16 -18.46 7.47
N GLU A 173 -12.22 -19.19 7.82
CA GLU A 173 -13.48 -18.62 8.31
C GLU A 173 -13.28 -17.85 9.62
N PHE A 174 -12.49 -18.41 10.54
CA PHE A 174 -12.10 -17.73 11.77
C PHE A 174 -11.33 -16.44 11.50
N LEU A 175 -10.36 -16.46 10.58
CA LEU A 175 -9.53 -15.29 10.27
C LEU A 175 -10.33 -14.12 9.69
N VAL A 176 -11.52 -14.36 9.13
CA VAL A 176 -12.46 -13.31 8.64
C VAL A 176 -13.67 -13.09 9.56
N SER A 177 -13.66 -13.68 10.76
CA SER A 177 -14.62 -13.39 11.83
C SER A 177 -14.39 -11.99 12.41
N ALA A 178 -15.39 -11.41 13.08
CA ALA A 178 -15.23 -10.09 13.71
C ALA A 178 -14.07 -10.05 14.72
N PRO A 179 -13.93 -11.00 15.67
CA PRO A 179 -12.83 -10.96 16.63
C PRO A 179 -11.44 -11.05 15.98
N ALA A 180 -11.26 -11.92 14.98
CA ALA A 180 -9.97 -12.01 14.29
C ALA A 180 -9.65 -10.76 13.47
N GLN A 181 -10.66 -10.14 12.86
CA GLN A 181 -10.50 -8.91 12.09
C GLN A 181 -10.21 -7.70 12.99
N GLU A 182 -10.75 -7.66 14.21
CA GLU A 182 -10.36 -6.68 15.22
C GLU A 182 -8.88 -6.82 15.59
N LEU A 183 -8.38 -8.06 15.72
CA LEU A 183 -6.95 -8.31 15.94
C LEU A 183 -6.09 -7.85 14.76
N TYR A 184 -6.50 -8.11 13.51
CA TYR A 184 -5.80 -7.58 12.34
C TYR A 184 -5.71 -6.06 12.35
N ALA A 185 -6.80 -5.39 12.74
CA ALA A 185 -6.83 -3.94 12.85
C ALA A 185 -5.90 -3.43 13.95
N GLN A 186 -6.04 -3.95 15.18
CA GLN A 186 -5.38 -3.40 16.37
C GLN A 186 -3.92 -3.83 16.52
N ALA A 187 -3.59 -5.10 16.23
CA ALA A 187 -2.25 -5.62 16.44
C ALA A 187 -1.29 -5.27 15.28
N ASN A 188 -1.80 -5.31 14.04
CA ASN A 188 -0.98 -5.11 12.84
C ASN A 188 -1.15 -3.73 12.21
N HIS A 189 -2.13 -2.92 12.65
CA HIS A 189 -2.51 -1.65 12.04
C HIS A 189 -2.91 -1.76 10.55
N GLU A 190 -3.44 -2.93 10.15
CA GLU A 190 -3.95 -3.16 8.81
C GLU A 190 -5.45 -2.85 8.72
N TYR A 191 -5.96 -2.68 7.51
CA TYR A 191 -7.39 -2.46 7.31
C TYR A 191 -8.14 -3.80 7.28
N PRO A 192 -9.19 -3.99 8.08
CA PRO A 192 -9.98 -5.22 8.05
C PRO A 192 -10.73 -5.36 6.72
N VAL A 193 -10.81 -6.58 6.19
CA VAL A 193 -11.63 -6.88 4.99
C VAL A 193 -13.12 -6.95 5.34
N ARG A 194 -13.44 -7.25 6.59
CA ARG A 194 -14.81 -7.38 7.09
C ARG A 194 -15.42 -6.02 7.37
N ARG A 195 -16.56 -5.73 6.75
CA ARG A 195 -17.36 -4.52 7.03
C ARG A 195 -17.84 -4.49 8.48
N GLY A 196 -17.89 -3.30 9.07
CA GLY A 196 -18.38 -3.07 10.43
C GLY A 196 -17.35 -3.32 11.53
N VAL A 197 -16.12 -3.74 11.19
CA VAL A 197 -15.00 -3.80 12.13
C VAL A 197 -14.33 -2.44 12.16
N ALA A 198 -14.16 -1.89 13.37
CA ALA A 198 -13.52 -0.59 13.56
C ALA A 198 -12.03 -0.65 13.18
N LEU A 199 -11.52 0.48 12.69
CA LEU A 199 -10.09 0.66 12.51
C LEU A 199 -9.39 0.80 13.87
N ASP A 200 -8.11 0.46 13.90
CA ASP A 200 -7.24 0.91 14.98
C ASP A 200 -7.31 2.45 15.13
N PRO A 201 -7.41 3.01 16.34
CA PRO A 201 -7.57 4.45 16.54
C PRO A 201 -6.47 5.30 15.88
N ILE A 202 -5.22 4.82 15.87
CA ILE A 202 -4.10 5.54 15.25
C ILE A 202 -4.31 5.59 13.73
N ILE A 203 -4.68 4.48 13.10
CA ILE A 203 -5.00 4.45 11.66
C ILE A 203 -6.25 5.29 11.34
N GLY A 204 -7.29 5.20 12.16
CA GLY A 204 -8.50 6.00 12.03
C GLY A 204 -8.23 7.50 12.09
N GLN A 205 -7.38 7.95 13.01
CA GLN A 205 -7.01 9.35 13.16
C GLN A 205 -6.02 9.82 12.08
N ALA A 206 -5.00 9.03 11.78
CA ALA A 206 -3.91 9.45 10.89
C ALA A 206 -4.28 9.36 9.41
N ILE A 207 -5.20 8.46 9.04
CA ILE A 207 -5.50 8.13 7.63
C ILE A 207 -7.01 8.15 7.38
N GLY A 208 -7.79 7.56 8.28
CA GLY A 208 -9.23 7.40 8.15
C GLY A 208 -9.64 6.26 7.21
N GLU A 209 -10.93 6.22 6.89
CA GLU A 209 -11.51 5.20 6.00
C GLU A 209 -10.92 5.29 4.58
N LEU A 210 -10.84 4.17 3.87
CA LEU A 210 -10.33 4.14 2.51
C LEU A 210 -11.48 4.09 1.50
N LYS A 211 -11.42 4.96 0.48
CA LYS A 211 -12.06 4.66 -0.79
C LYS A 211 -11.16 3.70 -1.55
N VAL A 212 -11.36 2.40 -1.34
CA VAL A 212 -10.57 1.34 -1.96
C VAL A 212 -10.75 1.36 -3.48
N ASP A 213 -9.68 1.16 -4.23
CA ASP A 213 -9.75 1.01 -5.67
C ASP A 213 -10.58 -0.21 -6.08
N ALA A 214 -11.46 -0.03 -7.06
CA ALA A 214 -12.40 -1.06 -7.48
C ALA A 214 -11.77 -2.13 -8.38
N LEU A 215 -10.55 -1.88 -8.88
CA LEU A 215 -9.81 -2.81 -9.73
C LEU A 215 -9.64 -4.17 -9.02
N PRO A 216 -10.07 -5.30 -9.63
CA PRO A 216 -9.90 -6.60 -9.02
C PRO A 216 -8.41 -6.94 -8.84
N LEU A 217 -8.03 -7.50 -7.68
CA LEU A 217 -6.64 -7.88 -7.40
C LEU A 217 -6.08 -8.88 -8.41
N ALA A 218 -6.95 -9.70 -9.02
CA ALA A 218 -6.57 -10.62 -10.09
C ALA A 218 -6.08 -9.87 -11.36
N GLU A 219 -6.68 -8.72 -11.70
CA GLU A 219 -6.20 -7.89 -12.82
C GLU A 219 -4.81 -7.32 -12.51
N ILE A 220 -4.59 -6.84 -11.28
CA ILE A 220 -3.25 -6.39 -10.83
C ILE A 220 -2.23 -7.53 -10.95
N ALA A 221 -2.61 -8.75 -10.56
CA ALA A 221 -1.72 -9.91 -10.67
C ALA A 221 -1.33 -10.23 -12.13
N LYS A 222 -2.23 -10.08 -13.10
CA LYS A 222 -1.94 -10.28 -14.53
C LYS A 222 -0.83 -9.36 -15.04
N HIS A 223 -0.75 -8.12 -14.54
CA HIS A 223 0.25 -7.14 -14.96
C HIS A 223 1.56 -7.16 -14.15
N ARG A 224 1.70 -8.00 -13.11
CA ARG A 224 2.90 -7.99 -12.23
C ARG A 224 4.21 -8.22 -12.98
N LYS A 225 4.25 -9.16 -13.93
CA LYS A 225 5.45 -9.44 -14.72
C LYS A 225 5.83 -8.24 -15.58
N GLN A 226 4.85 -7.65 -16.26
CA GLN A 226 5.03 -6.46 -17.10
C GLN A 226 5.51 -5.26 -16.27
N ALA A 227 4.92 -5.05 -15.08
CA ALA A 227 5.35 -4.02 -14.14
C ALA A 227 6.83 -4.16 -13.72
N SER A 228 7.26 -5.38 -13.37
CA SER A 228 8.66 -5.64 -13.02
C SER A 228 9.61 -5.39 -14.19
N VAL A 229 9.23 -5.78 -15.41
CA VAL A 229 10.00 -5.48 -16.63
C VAL A 229 10.10 -3.98 -16.87
N LEU A 230 9.02 -3.21 -16.71
CA LEU A 230 9.06 -1.75 -16.86
C LEU A 230 9.97 -1.08 -15.83
N VAL A 231 9.89 -1.50 -14.56
CA VAL A 231 10.75 -0.99 -13.48
C VAL A 231 12.24 -1.19 -13.83
N ASP A 232 12.60 -2.35 -14.40
CA ASP A 232 13.97 -2.61 -14.86
C ASP A 232 14.34 -1.82 -16.11
N LYS A 233 13.42 -1.73 -17.09
CA LYS A 233 13.59 -0.98 -18.35
C LYS A 233 13.94 0.48 -18.12
N VAL A 234 13.31 1.14 -17.14
CA VAL A 234 13.63 2.53 -16.79
C VAL A 234 14.86 2.65 -15.87
N GLY A 235 15.39 1.51 -15.43
CA GLY A 235 16.47 1.41 -14.45
C GLY A 235 16.10 2.10 -13.14
N PHE A 236 14.90 1.88 -12.62
CA PHE A 236 14.32 2.67 -11.51
C PHE A 236 15.24 2.72 -10.27
N ASP A 237 15.93 1.61 -10.00
CA ASP A 237 16.83 1.46 -8.85
C ASP A 237 18.28 1.88 -9.14
N ARG A 238 18.56 2.46 -10.32
CA ARG A 238 19.89 2.96 -10.72
C ARG A 238 20.04 4.44 -10.46
#